data_AF-A0A7Y8DS14-F1
#
_entry.id   AF-A0A7Y8DS14-F1
#
_cell.length_a   1.000
_cell.length_b   1.000
_cell.length_c   1.000
_cell.angle_alpha   90.00
_cell.angle_beta   90.00
_cell.angle_gamma   90.00
#
_symmetry.space_group_name_H-M   'P 1'
#
loop_
_entity.id
_entity.type
_entity.pdbx_description
1 polymer ?
#
loop_
_entity_poly.entity_id
_entity_poly.type
_entity_poly.pdbx_seq_one_letter_code
_entity_poly.pdbx_strand_id
1 'polypeptide(L)'
;MFKPTRLSFTLAALLASAVVQADVEVPLGSTQRVTQLFAFPNNCNVICFRPWTLEQTAEHYLNQSLQRDGYSRAKVSVKTHDGQVSATFTGVPDGYGQPLTALLNTADLAYQGASKLNSDGKWAYNWYLFLPLGMALENRKSVELLHFPPDYSLTQAQDYLESATTDRWAALLTDNGIPATETAAYQTIIDIAPIAAPSNAGKDLESVYSYFTDYQTRMVKELSLHAGGSLPMVAFGAPVRSWIKQQYGQTVNVLSLAQISPAAGKTVSVLGANHPSYIWYAADPATYDGNEQKADEAGLKVMGQDLSAACWQAGMGQKPASDPNVLLKACMNTWQVTRKEQTCELFYTSVRNLTPDQANAKCATPVTKAQLKQLKDAAPTPALTAPAL
;
A
#
# COMPACT_ATOMS: atom_id res chain seq x y z
N MET A 1 80.75 -9.49 11.48
CA MET A 1 80.09 -8.83 10.33
C MET A 1 78.59 -8.98 10.51
N PHE A 2 77.91 -7.92 10.95
CA PHE A 2 76.46 -7.90 11.18
C PHE A 2 75.78 -7.02 10.12
N LYS A 3 74.72 -7.53 9.50
CA LYS A 3 73.65 -6.74 8.90
C LYS A 3 72.32 -7.46 9.13
N PRO A 4 71.38 -6.90 9.89
CA PRO A 4 69.98 -7.24 9.77
C PRO A 4 69.23 -6.18 8.96
N THR A 5 68.48 -6.67 7.99
CA THR A 5 67.64 -5.94 7.04
C THR A 5 66.44 -5.34 7.78
N ARG A 6 66.15 -4.05 7.59
CA ARG A 6 64.98 -3.37 8.15
C ARG A 6 63.75 -3.72 7.32
N LEU A 7 62.75 -4.33 7.94
CA LEU A 7 61.39 -4.44 7.41
C LEU A 7 60.63 -3.16 7.78
N SER A 8 60.20 -2.38 6.80
CA SER A 8 59.32 -1.23 6.99
C SER A 8 57.87 -1.71 6.86
N PHE A 9 57.11 -1.65 7.94
CA PHE A 9 55.64 -1.81 7.91
C PHE A 9 54.99 -0.44 7.67
N THR A 10 54.35 -0.27 6.52
CA THR A 10 53.45 0.84 6.22
C THR A 10 52.07 0.53 6.80
N LEU A 11 51.68 1.26 7.85
CA LEU A 11 50.34 1.21 8.44
C LEU A 11 49.43 2.17 7.66
N ALA A 12 48.54 1.65 6.82
CA ALA A 12 47.50 2.44 6.19
C ALA A 12 46.34 2.63 7.17
N ALA A 13 46.17 3.84 7.69
CA ALA A 13 45.04 4.18 8.55
C ALA A 13 43.80 4.48 7.68
N LEU A 14 42.79 3.60 7.72
CA LEU A 14 41.46 3.89 7.21
C LEU A 14 40.76 4.88 8.15
N LEU A 15 40.83 6.17 7.82
CA LEU A 15 39.98 7.18 8.43
C LEU A 15 38.57 7.05 7.87
N ALA A 16 37.72 6.27 8.55
CA ALA A 16 36.27 6.34 8.36
C ALA A 16 35.78 7.66 8.98
N SER A 17 35.72 8.72 8.16
CA SER A 17 35.02 9.96 8.54
C SER A 17 33.54 9.64 8.71
N ALA A 18 33.10 9.42 9.95
CA ALA A 18 31.69 9.45 10.28
C ALA A 18 31.22 10.89 10.09
N VAL A 19 30.53 11.16 8.98
CA VAL A 19 29.82 12.42 8.80
C VAL A 19 28.72 12.43 9.86
N VAL A 20 28.87 13.29 10.87
CA VAL A 20 27.80 13.58 11.82
C VAL A 20 26.76 14.36 11.04
N GLN A 21 25.71 13.69 10.57
CA GLN A 21 24.55 14.37 9.98
C GLN A 21 23.84 15.14 11.10
N ALA A 22 23.50 16.40 10.84
CA ALA A 22 22.73 17.21 11.78
C ALA A 22 21.32 16.64 11.92
N ASP A 23 20.73 16.85 13.09
CA ASP A 23 19.34 16.45 13.33
C ASP A 23 18.40 17.27 12.44
N VAL A 24 17.40 16.60 11.85
CA VAL A 24 16.37 17.23 11.03
C VAL A 24 15.16 17.51 11.92
N GLU A 25 14.89 18.79 12.18
CA GLU A 25 13.70 19.21 12.91
C GLU A 25 12.55 19.52 11.95
N VAL A 26 11.38 18.94 12.22
CA VAL A 26 10.17 19.10 11.41
C VAL A 26 9.04 19.61 12.31
N PRO A 27 8.51 20.82 12.07
CA PRO A 27 7.33 21.29 12.78
C PRO A 27 6.10 20.51 12.30
N LEU A 28 5.46 19.77 13.22
CA LEU A 28 4.22 19.04 12.93
C LEU A 28 2.99 19.96 13.05
N GLY A 29 3.12 21.08 13.77
CA GLY A 29 2.10 22.13 13.92
C GLY A 29 1.54 22.20 15.34
N SER A 30 0.38 22.82 15.51
CA SER A 30 -0.24 22.94 16.84
C SER A 30 -0.66 21.58 17.39
N THR A 31 -0.77 21.47 18.72
CA THR A 31 -1.34 20.28 19.39
C THR A 31 -2.70 19.89 18.80
N GLN A 32 -3.55 20.87 18.47
CA GLN A 32 -4.84 20.62 17.83
C GLN A 32 -4.69 19.98 16.44
N ARG A 33 -3.81 20.53 15.59
CA ARG A 33 -3.59 19.99 14.24
C ARG A 33 -3.06 18.56 14.31
N VAL A 34 -2.06 18.31 15.15
CA VAL A 34 -1.49 16.95 15.29
C VAL A 34 -2.53 15.98 15.84
N THR A 35 -3.38 16.42 16.78
CA THR A 35 -4.50 15.61 17.29
C THR A 35 -5.44 15.19 16.15
N GLN A 36 -5.80 16.12 15.28
CA GLN A 36 -6.69 15.87 14.15
C GLN A 36 -6.06 14.94 13.11
N LEU A 37 -4.82 15.22 12.69
CA LEU A 37 -4.18 14.49 11.59
C LEU A 37 -3.70 13.10 12.02
N PHE A 38 -3.27 12.92 13.27
CA PHE A 38 -2.86 11.61 13.78
C PHE A 38 -4.03 10.80 14.40
N ALA A 39 -5.26 11.29 14.21
CA ALA A 39 -6.50 10.73 14.73
C ALA A 39 -6.51 10.51 16.26
N PHE A 40 -5.73 11.29 17.01
CA PHE A 40 -5.55 11.09 18.44
C PHE A 40 -6.78 11.52 19.26
N PRO A 41 -7.19 10.77 20.30
CA PRO A 41 -6.78 9.39 20.59
C PRO A 41 -7.43 8.42 19.60
N ASN A 42 -6.64 7.50 19.04
CA ASN A 42 -7.07 6.60 17.97
C ASN A 42 -7.27 5.14 18.41
N ASN A 43 -7.06 4.83 19.70
CA ASN A 43 -7.20 3.47 20.26
C ASN A 43 -7.78 3.48 21.68
N CYS A 44 -8.60 4.50 21.96
CA CYS A 44 -9.23 4.70 23.27
C CYS A 44 -10.74 4.86 23.14
N ASN A 45 -11.45 4.26 24.10
CA ASN A 45 -12.80 4.66 24.47
C ASN A 45 -12.78 4.97 25.98
N VAL A 46 -13.69 4.39 26.78
CA VAL A 46 -13.60 4.43 28.26
C VAL A 46 -12.30 3.79 28.76
N ILE A 47 -11.77 2.81 28.03
CA ILE A 47 -10.48 2.16 28.29
C ILE A 47 -9.62 2.28 27.03
N CYS A 48 -8.36 2.69 27.20
CA CYS A 48 -7.38 2.72 26.12
C CYS A 48 -6.73 1.35 25.94
N PHE A 49 -6.71 0.84 24.70
CA PHE A 49 -5.93 -0.34 24.37
C PHE A 49 -4.43 -0.07 24.54
N ARG A 50 -3.99 1.13 24.14
CA ARG A 50 -2.65 1.66 24.44
C ARG A 50 -2.78 3.11 24.92
N PRO A 51 -2.47 3.43 26.18
CA PRO A 51 -2.64 4.78 26.72
C PRO A 51 -1.48 5.69 26.28
N TRP A 52 -1.30 5.85 24.97
CA TRP A 52 -0.25 6.70 24.40
C TRP A 52 -0.57 8.18 24.57
N THR A 53 0.47 9.00 24.70
CA THR A 53 0.35 10.46 24.54
C THR A 53 0.25 10.83 23.06
N LEU A 54 -0.05 12.10 22.77
CA LEU A 54 -0.04 12.62 21.40
C LEU A 54 1.34 12.46 20.76
N GLU A 55 2.41 12.75 21.51
CA GLU A 55 3.79 12.60 21.07
C GLU A 55 4.12 11.15 20.76
N GLN A 56 3.76 10.21 21.64
CA GLN A 56 4.00 8.78 21.41
C GLN A 56 3.24 8.26 20.18
N THR A 57 2.02 8.74 19.97
CA THR A 57 1.21 8.37 18.78
C THR A 57 1.88 8.88 17.50
N ALA A 58 2.31 10.14 17.47
CA ALA A 58 3.01 10.69 16.32
C ALA A 58 4.37 9.99 16.10
N GLU A 59 5.17 9.82 17.15
CA GLU A 59 6.47 9.17 17.11
C GLU A 59 6.38 7.73 16.56
N HIS A 60 5.33 6.99 16.94
CA HIS A 60 5.07 5.64 16.45
C HIS A 60 4.94 5.59 14.92
N TYR A 61 4.07 6.39 14.32
CA TYR A 61 3.91 6.44 12.86
C TYR A 61 5.15 6.99 12.15
N LEU A 62 5.81 8.00 12.72
CA LEU A 62 7.04 8.53 12.13
C LEU A 62 8.18 7.48 12.16
N ASN A 63 8.23 6.66 13.21
CA ASN A 63 9.19 5.56 13.29
C ASN A 63 8.89 4.45 12.27
N GLN A 64 7.60 4.10 12.04
CA GLN A 64 7.23 3.20 10.96
C GLN A 64 7.72 3.69 9.59
N SER A 65 7.57 5.00 9.34
CA SER A 65 8.05 5.63 8.09
C SER A 65 9.56 5.45 7.93
N LEU A 66 10.36 5.72 8.97
CA LEU A 66 11.81 5.52 8.97
C LEU A 66 12.20 4.07 8.62
N GLN A 67 11.55 3.10 9.26
CA GLN A 67 11.84 1.69 9.02
C GLN A 67 11.50 1.29 7.58
N ARG A 68 10.38 1.78 7.04
CA ARG A 68 9.92 1.45 5.68
C ARG A 68 10.72 2.17 4.60
N ASP A 69 11.31 3.31 4.92
CA ASP A 69 12.32 3.95 4.09
C ASP A 69 13.70 3.28 4.19
N GLY A 70 13.88 2.27 5.05
CA GLY A 70 15.14 1.54 5.21
C GLY A 70 16.17 2.20 6.12
N TYR A 71 15.80 3.25 6.86
CA TYR A 71 16.66 3.92 7.83
C TYR A 71 16.67 3.20 9.19
N SER A 72 17.09 1.94 9.21
CA SER A 72 16.99 1.05 10.39
C SER A 72 17.74 1.54 11.64
N ARG A 73 18.70 2.45 11.50
CA ARG A 73 19.46 3.06 12.61
C ARG A 73 19.02 4.48 12.95
N ALA A 74 18.14 5.06 12.14
CA ALA A 74 17.61 6.39 12.40
C ALA A 74 16.65 6.35 13.60
N LYS A 75 16.43 7.51 14.20
CA LYS A 75 15.48 7.69 15.30
C LYS A 75 14.67 8.95 15.07
N VAL A 76 13.45 8.94 15.59
CA VAL A 76 12.61 10.12 15.70
C VAL A 76 12.24 10.32 17.16
N SER A 77 12.23 11.57 17.62
CA SER A 77 11.60 11.96 18.88
C SER A 77 10.56 13.03 18.63
N VAL A 78 9.37 12.91 19.23
CA VAL A 78 8.33 13.94 19.13
C VAL A 78 8.18 14.67 20.47
N LYS A 79 8.11 16.00 20.43
CA LYS A 79 7.97 16.84 21.63
C LYS A 79 6.95 17.95 21.40
N THR A 80 6.31 18.35 22.49
CA THR A 80 5.43 19.51 22.55
C THR A 80 6.10 20.62 23.37
N HIS A 81 6.12 21.84 22.83
CA HIS A 81 6.56 23.05 23.52
C HIS A 81 5.64 24.22 23.14
N ASP A 82 5.13 24.96 24.11
CA ASP A 82 4.21 26.10 23.90
C ASP A 82 3.01 25.81 22.96
N GLY A 83 2.44 24.61 23.06
CA GLY A 83 1.31 24.18 22.23
C GLY A 83 1.66 23.87 20.77
N GLN A 84 2.95 23.84 20.42
CA GLN A 84 3.47 23.38 19.14
C GLN A 84 4.15 22.02 19.31
N VAL A 85 3.96 21.14 18.33
CA VAL A 85 4.54 19.80 18.29
C VAL A 85 5.61 19.77 17.19
N SER A 86 6.79 19.26 17.51
CA SER A 86 7.88 19.04 16.54
C SER A 86 8.42 17.62 16.62
N ALA A 87 8.90 17.13 15.48
CA ALA A 87 9.63 15.87 15.37
C ALA A 87 11.11 16.17 15.09
N THR A 88 11.99 15.50 15.81
CA THR A 88 13.44 15.54 15.58
C THR A 88 13.89 14.20 15.04
N PHE A 89 14.37 14.17 13.80
CA PHE A 89 14.92 12.98 13.16
C PHE A 89 16.44 13.00 13.23
N THR A 90 17.03 11.85 13.55
CA THR A 90 18.49 11.66 13.65
C THR A 90 18.92 10.50 12.75
N GLY A 91 20.08 10.61 12.10
CA GLY A 91 20.59 9.57 11.20
C GLY A 91 19.82 9.45 9.87
N VAL A 92 19.21 10.55 9.41
CA VAL A 92 18.53 10.68 8.11
C VAL A 92 19.18 11.76 7.25
N PRO A 93 18.95 11.79 5.92
CA PRO A 93 19.38 12.90 5.07
C PRO A 93 18.72 14.23 5.43
N ASP A 94 19.41 15.36 5.20
CA ASP A 94 18.94 16.72 5.52
C ASP A 94 17.53 17.05 4.96
N GLY A 95 17.14 16.42 3.85
CA GLY A 95 15.85 16.61 3.18
C GLY A 95 14.70 15.73 3.69
N TYR A 96 14.94 14.79 4.61
CA TYR A 96 13.97 13.75 4.98
C TYR A 96 12.64 14.32 5.53
N GLY A 97 12.67 15.51 6.13
CA GLY A 97 11.47 16.17 6.64
C GLY A 97 10.53 16.74 5.56
N GLN A 98 10.99 16.88 4.31
CA GLN A 98 10.21 17.54 3.25
C GLN A 98 9.01 16.70 2.79
N PRO A 99 9.15 15.39 2.49
CA PRO A 99 7.99 14.55 2.17
C PRO A 99 6.95 14.49 3.30
N LEU A 100 7.38 14.46 4.57
CA LEU A 100 6.47 14.50 5.71
C LEU A 100 5.70 15.82 5.77
N THR A 101 6.40 16.94 5.60
CA THR A 101 5.78 18.27 5.58
C THR A 101 4.74 18.38 4.47
N ALA A 102 5.07 17.88 3.26
CA ALA A 102 4.15 17.84 2.14
C ALA A 102 2.91 16.99 2.45
N LEU A 103 3.10 15.78 2.99
CA LEU A 103 2.02 14.88 3.41
C LEU A 103 1.08 15.56 4.41
N LEU A 104 1.62 16.18 5.46
CA LEU A 104 0.80 16.84 6.49
C LEU A 104 0.05 18.07 5.94
N ASN A 105 0.68 18.84 5.05
CA ASN A 105 0.02 19.98 4.40
C ASN A 105 -1.09 19.54 3.43
N THR A 106 -0.94 18.36 2.83
CA THR A 106 -2.00 17.74 2.01
C THR A 106 -3.10 17.16 2.90
N ALA A 107 -2.75 16.59 4.04
CA ALA A 107 -3.67 16.05 5.02
C ALA A 107 -4.63 17.10 5.63
N ASP A 108 -4.24 18.37 5.72
CA ASP A 108 -5.15 19.45 6.12
C ASP A 108 -6.39 19.52 5.20
N LEU A 109 -6.25 19.19 3.90
CA LEU A 109 -7.37 19.12 2.96
C LEU A 109 -8.32 17.96 3.28
N ALA A 110 -7.77 16.81 3.70
CA ALA A 110 -8.60 15.68 4.13
C ALA A 110 -9.38 16.01 5.40
N TYR A 111 -8.75 16.69 6.36
CA TYR A 111 -9.44 17.15 7.57
C TYR A 111 -10.57 18.15 7.25
N GLN A 112 -10.33 19.08 6.32
CA GLN A 112 -11.37 20.01 5.84
C GLN A 112 -12.54 19.24 5.19
N GLY A 113 -12.24 18.27 4.34
CA GLY A 113 -13.23 17.37 3.72
C GLY A 113 -14.05 16.60 4.74
N ALA A 114 -13.39 15.96 5.72
CA ALA A 114 -14.03 15.23 6.81
C ALA A 114 -14.91 16.14 7.68
N SER A 115 -14.42 17.34 8.01
CA SER A 115 -15.17 18.33 8.79
C SER A 115 -16.43 18.79 8.06
N LYS A 116 -16.33 19.01 6.74
CA LYS A 116 -17.48 19.35 5.90
C LYS A 116 -18.47 18.18 5.75
N LEU A 117 -17.96 16.96 5.62
CA LEU A 117 -18.79 15.75 5.56
C LEU A 117 -19.60 15.56 6.86
N ASN A 118 -18.96 15.80 8.01
CA ASN A 118 -19.60 15.75 9.31
C ASN A 118 -20.62 16.87 9.51
N SER A 119 -20.30 18.11 9.12
CA SER A 119 -21.26 19.22 9.23
C SER A 119 -22.50 19.04 8.35
N ASP A 120 -22.37 18.29 7.25
CA ASP A 120 -23.49 17.88 6.40
C ASP A 120 -24.29 16.67 6.95
N GLY A 121 -23.92 16.14 8.13
CA GLY A 121 -24.60 15.03 8.78
C GLY A 121 -24.37 13.67 8.12
N LYS A 122 -23.29 13.53 7.33
CA LYS A 122 -22.97 12.31 6.56
C LYS A 122 -21.81 11.50 7.14
N TRP A 123 -21.20 11.96 8.23
CA TRP A 123 -20.14 11.22 8.92
C TRP A 123 -20.77 10.19 9.86
N ALA A 124 -20.44 8.91 9.68
CA ALA A 124 -20.91 7.86 10.58
C ALA A 124 -20.15 7.91 11.92
N TYR A 125 -20.83 7.60 13.02
CA TYR A 125 -20.26 7.71 14.37
C TYR A 125 -19.04 6.82 14.62
N ASN A 126 -18.90 5.73 13.85
CA ASN A 126 -17.81 4.76 13.93
C ASN A 126 -16.73 4.98 12.85
N TRP A 127 -16.74 6.14 12.18
CA TRP A 127 -15.72 6.52 11.21
C TRP A 127 -14.66 7.40 11.84
N TYR A 128 -13.41 7.20 11.43
CA TYR A 128 -12.26 8.01 11.85
C TYR A 128 -11.55 8.53 10.61
N LEU A 129 -11.17 9.82 10.59
CA LEU A 129 -10.22 10.30 9.59
C LEU A 129 -8.93 9.52 9.78
N PHE A 130 -8.48 8.80 8.75
CA PHE A 130 -7.24 8.03 8.81
C PHE A 130 -6.42 8.29 7.56
N LEU A 131 -5.27 8.92 7.79
CA LEU A 131 -4.31 9.26 6.76
C LEU A 131 -3.26 8.16 6.65
N PRO A 132 -2.59 7.98 5.49
CA PRO A 132 -1.54 6.97 5.27
C PRO A 132 -0.25 7.30 6.02
N LEU A 133 -0.36 7.46 7.34
CA LEU A 133 0.73 7.69 8.28
C LEU A 133 1.53 6.40 8.43
N GLY A 134 2.83 6.55 8.62
CA GLY A 134 3.72 5.40 8.70
C GLY A 134 4.10 4.81 7.36
N MET A 135 3.64 5.32 6.22
CA MET A 135 4.11 4.83 4.91
C MET A 135 5.56 5.25 4.63
N ALA A 136 6.21 4.56 3.68
CA ALA A 136 7.48 5.03 3.13
C ALA A 136 7.31 6.46 2.57
N LEU A 137 8.16 7.38 3.02
CA LEU A 137 8.06 8.79 2.66
C LEU A 137 8.91 9.13 1.44
N GLU A 138 10.14 8.63 1.39
CA GLU A 138 11.12 8.98 0.35
C GLU A 138 11.43 7.80 -0.56
N ASN A 139 11.67 6.61 0.01
CA ASN A 139 12.18 5.44 -0.72
C ASN A 139 11.05 4.57 -1.32
N ARG A 140 9.99 5.23 -1.79
CA ARG A 140 8.81 4.61 -2.41
C ARG A 140 9.17 4.02 -3.78
N LYS A 141 8.64 2.83 -4.07
CA LYS A 141 8.83 2.11 -5.34
C LYS A 141 7.57 2.11 -6.21
N SER A 142 6.40 2.19 -5.60
CA SER A 142 5.11 2.29 -6.30
C SER A 142 4.05 2.91 -5.40
N VAL A 143 2.92 3.27 -5.99
CA VAL A 143 1.74 3.81 -5.30
C VAL A 143 0.56 2.86 -5.48
N GLU A 144 -0.23 2.71 -4.44
CA GLU A 144 -1.45 1.91 -4.42
C GLU A 144 -2.65 2.82 -4.19
N LEU A 145 -3.57 2.88 -5.15
CA LEU A 145 -4.85 3.53 -4.94
C LEU A 145 -5.86 2.51 -4.41
N LEU A 146 -6.36 2.75 -3.21
CA LEU A 146 -7.33 1.93 -2.52
C LEU A 146 -8.62 2.71 -2.22
N HIS A 147 -9.63 1.96 -1.81
CA HIS A 147 -10.93 2.52 -1.51
C HIS A 147 -10.90 3.27 -0.17
N PHE A 148 -10.69 2.54 0.92
CA PHE A 148 -10.60 3.06 2.29
C PHE A 148 -9.84 2.06 3.19
N PRO A 149 -9.21 2.52 4.29
CA PRO A 149 -8.57 1.63 5.24
C PRO A 149 -9.58 1.02 6.22
N PRO A 150 -9.40 -0.24 6.66
CA PRO A 150 -10.23 -0.80 7.71
C PRO A 150 -9.93 -0.17 9.08
N ASP A 151 -10.95 -0.04 9.91
CA ASP A 151 -10.89 0.58 11.24
C ASP A 151 -9.91 -0.09 12.20
N TYR A 152 -9.73 -1.40 12.12
CA TYR A 152 -8.81 -2.13 12.99
C TYR A 152 -7.33 -1.80 12.70
N SER A 153 -6.97 -1.40 11.47
CA SER A 153 -5.60 -0.94 11.14
C SER A 153 -5.25 0.32 11.93
N LEU A 154 -6.23 1.20 12.14
CA LEU A 154 -6.10 2.33 13.06
C LEU A 154 -6.21 1.85 14.51
N THR A 155 -7.37 1.37 14.92
CA THR A 155 -7.76 1.26 16.34
C THR A 155 -7.07 0.14 17.12
N GLN A 156 -6.63 -0.93 16.45
CA GLN A 156 -5.97 -2.08 17.07
C GLN A 156 -4.48 -2.12 16.71
N ALA A 157 -4.17 -2.12 15.41
CA ALA A 157 -2.82 -2.33 14.93
C ALA A 157 -1.92 -1.09 15.09
N GLN A 158 -2.50 0.11 14.96
CA GLN A 158 -1.76 1.36 14.79
C GLN A 158 -0.78 1.25 13.62
N ASP A 159 -1.19 0.58 12.56
CA ASP A 159 -0.36 0.33 11.41
C ASP A 159 -1.23 0.23 10.15
N TYR A 160 -1.02 1.17 9.23
CA TYR A 160 -1.76 1.26 7.98
C TYR A 160 -1.56 0.04 7.07
N LEU A 161 -0.42 -0.66 7.18
CA LEU A 161 -0.13 -1.86 6.40
C LEU A 161 -0.48 -3.15 7.11
N GLU A 162 -1.04 -3.10 8.32
CA GLU A 162 -1.54 -4.28 9.02
C GLU A 162 -3.01 -4.49 8.68
N SER A 163 -3.28 -5.28 7.65
CA SER A 163 -4.62 -5.66 7.24
C SER A 163 -4.60 -6.89 6.35
N ALA A 164 -5.66 -7.71 6.35
CA ALA A 164 -5.75 -8.84 5.44
C ALA A 164 -5.50 -8.43 3.97
N THR A 165 -6.01 -7.26 3.56
CA THR A 165 -5.83 -6.69 2.22
C THR A 165 -4.36 -6.45 1.89
N THR A 166 -3.63 -5.75 2.76
CA THR A 166 -2.23 -5.36 2.58
C THR A 166 -1.26 -6.52 2.82
N ASP A 167 -1.54 -7.38 3.80
CA ASP A 167 -0.74 -8.58 4.10
C ASP A 167 -0.76 -9.56 2.93
N ARG A 168 -1.95 -9.76 2.33
CA ARG A 168 -2.07 -10.58 1.12
C ARG A 168 -1.27 -9.98 -0.01
N TRP A 169 -1.39 -8.67 -0.25
CA TRP A 169 -0.70 -8.04 -1.37
C TRP A 169 0.83 -8.08 -1.20
N ALA A 170 1.33 -7.89 0.03
CA ALA A 170 2.73 -8.08 0.38
C ALA A 170 3.21 -9.50 0.07
N ALA A 171 2.42 -10.54 0.38
CA ALA A 171 2.75 -11.92 0.02
C ALA A 171 2.87 -12.12 -1.50
N LEU A 172 1.96 -11.53 -2.29
CA LEU A 172 2.02 -11.59 -3.76
C LEU A 172 3.24 -10.85 -4.33
N LEU A 173 3.66 -9.74 -3.71
CA LEU A 173 4.91 -9.06 -4.06
C LEU A 173 6.12 -9.96 -3.77
N THR A 174 6.10 -10.70 -2.66
CA THR A 174 7.13 -11.69 -2.33
C THR A 174 7.17 -12.87 -3.30
N ASP A 175 6.02 -13.40 -3.72
CA ASP A 175 5.94 -14.40 -4.79
C ASP A 175 6.53 -13.91 -6.12
N ASN A 176 6.58 -12.59 -6.31
CA ASN A 176 7.19 -11.90 -7.44
C ASN A 176 8.63 -11.42 -7.19
N GLY A 177 9.26 -11.91 -6.12
CA GLY A 177 10.69 -11.70 -5.86
C GLY A 177 11.05 -10.43 -5.11
N ILE A 178 10.06 -9.72 -4.53
CA ILE A 178 10.35 -8.64 -3.58
C ILE A 178 10.64 -9.24 -2.20
N PRO A 179 11.80 -8.95 -1.57
CA PRO A 179 12.06 -9.41 -0.21
C PRO A 179 10.95 -8.95 0.74
N ALA A 180 10.52 -9.82 1.66
CA ALA A 180 9.42 -9.51 2.59
C ALA A 180 9.66 -8.19 3.37
N THR A 181 10.92 -7.94 3.75
CA THR A 181 11.37 -6.71 4.43
C THR A 181 11.32 -5.45 3.58
N GLU A 182 11.10 -5.56 2.27
CA GLU A 182 11.07 -4.43 1.32
C GLU A 182 9.68 -4.17 0.73
N THR A 183 8.70 -5.04 0.99
CA THR A 183 7.35 -4.93 0.41
C THR A 183 6.67 -3.61 0.74
N ALA A 184 6.86 -3.07 1.95
CA ALA A 184 6.27 -1.80 2.37
C ALA A 184 6.62 -0.61 1.45
N ALA A 185 7.81 -0.61 0.83
CA ALA A 185 8.20 0.44 -0.12
C ALA A 185 7.34 0.43 -1.40
N TYR A 186 6.70 -0.69 -1.73
CA TYR A 186 5.79 -0.82 -2.86
C TYR A 186 4.34 -0.49 -2.48
N GLN A 187 3.99 -0.50 -1.20
CA GLN A 187 2.63 -0.34 -0.70
C GLN A 187 2.38 1.06 -0.15
N THR A 188 2.83 2.11 -0.86
CA THR A 188 2.47 3.48 -0.46
C THR A 188 1.03 3.76 -0.88
N ILE A 189 0.11 3.78 0.08
CA ILE A 189 -1.33 3.85 -0.18
C ILE A 189 -1.84 5.30 -0.28
N ILE A 190 -2.76 5.50 -1.21
CA ILE A 190 -3.67 6.64 -1.27
C ILE A 190 -5.09 6.08 -1.27
N ASP A 191 -5.87 6.43 -0.25
CA ASP A 191 -7.28 6.08 -0.22
C ASP A 191 -8.15 7.18 -0.83
N ILE A 192 -9.11 6.77 -1.67
CA ILE A 192 -10.11 7.72 -2.20
C ILE A 192 -11.11 8.14 -1.11
N ALA A 193 -11.25 7.37 -0.03
CA ALA A 193 -11.89 7.82 1.19
C ALA A 193 -10.90 7.60 2.35
N PRO A 194 -10.18 8.64 2.83
CA PRO A 194 -9.24 8.53 3.95
C PRO A 194 -9.99 8.40 5.28
N ILE A 195 -10.85 7.40 5.38
CA ILE A 195 -11.77 7.14 6.49
C ILE A 195 -11.56 5.70 6.93
N ALA A 196 -11.00 5.50 8.12
CA ALA A 196 -11.03 4.23 8.82
C ALA A 196 -12.50 3.88 9.14
N ALA A 197 -12.98 2.80 8.54
CA ALA A 197 -14.36 2.32 8.67
C ALA A 197 -14.39 0.77 8.74
N PRO A 198 -15.50 0.17 9.18
CA PRO A 198 -15.67 -1.28 9.12
C PRO A 198 -15.40 -1.82 7.71
N SER A 199 -14.77 -2.99 7.60
CA SER A 199 -14.35 -3.55 6.30
C SER A 199 -15.48 -3.80 5.30
N ASN A 200 -16.74 -3.79 5.74
CA ASN A 200 -17.94 -3.93 4.91
C ASN A 200 -18.63 -2.59 4.58
N ALA A 201 -18.08 -1.44 5.00
CA ALA A 201 -18.68 -0.11 4.82
C ALA A 201 -18.53 0.48 3.41
N GLY A 202 -17.91 -0.23 2.46
CA GLY A 202 -17.56 0.31 1.15
C GLY A 202 -18.75 0.94 0.39
N LYS A 203 -19.94 0.35 0.50
CA LYS A 203 -21.15 0.91 -0.14
C LYS A 203 -21.56 2.25 0.46
N ASP A 204 -21.38 2.44 1.76
CA ASP A 204 -21.78 3.66 2.47
C ASP A 204 -20.87 4.85 2.12
N LEU A 205 -19.66 4.57 1.63
CA LEU A 205 -18.67 5.57 1.25
C LEU A 205 -18.83 6.10 -0.19
N GLU A 206 -19.63 5.45 -1.06
CA GLU A 206 -19.76 5.84 -2.47
C GLU A 206 -20.17 7.30 -2.69
N SER A 207 -20.94 7.87 -1.75
CA SER A 207 -21.43 9.24 -1.83
C SER A 207 -20.48 10.28 -1.22
N VAL A 208 -19.35 9.86 -0.64
CA VAL A 208 -18.48 10.76 0.16
C VAL A 208 -17.19 11.16 -0.55
N TYR A 209 -16.79 10.49 -1.63
CA TYR A 209 -15.48 10.72 -2.27
C TYR A 209 -15.25 12.17 -2.69
N SER A 210 -16.30 12.89 -3.12
CA SER A 210 -16.18 14.28 -3.58
C SER A 210 -15.76 15.26 -2.49
N TYR A 211 -15.93 14.90 -1.21
CA TYR A 211 -15.47 15.72 -0.09
C TYR A 211 -13.94 15.74 0.03
N PHE A 212 -13.26 14.78 -0.61
CA PHE A 212 -11.81 14.61 -0.51
C PHE A 212 -11.08 14.86 -1.84
N THR A 213 -11.73 15.42 -2.87
CA THR A 213 -11.11 15.59 -4.21
C THR A 213 -9.78 16.35 -4.19
N ASP A 214 -9.70 17.45 -3.45
CA ASP A 214 -8.47 18.24 -3.36
C ASP A 214 -7.35 17.46 -2.67
N TYR A 215 -7.69 16.70 -1.63
CA TYR A 215 -6.76 15.79 -0.96
C TYR A 215 -6.28 14.68 -1.92
N GLN A 216 -7.21 13.95 -2.54
CA GLN A 216 -6.91 12.79 -3.38
C GLN A 216 -6.00 13.18 -4.56
N THR A 217 -6.37 14.23 -5.30
CA THR A 217 -5.62 14.65 -6.49
C THR A 217 -4.24 15.19 -6.15
N ARG A 218 -4.11 15.87 -4.99
CA ARG A 218 -2.82 16.34 -4.48
C ARG A 218 -1.95 15.18 -3.99
N MET A 219 -2.52 14.20 -3.28
CA MET A 219 -1.81 12.97 -2.88
C MET A 219 -1.30 12.21 -4.10
N VAL A 220 -2.13 12.04 -5.13
CA VAL A 220 -1.70 11.40 -6.38
C VAL A 220 -0.49 12.14 -6.94
N LYS A 221 -0.58 13.47 -7.09
CA LYS A 221 0.55 14.27 -7.60
C LYS A 221 1.81 14.14 -6.74
N GLU A 222 1.71 14.32 -5.43
CA GLU A 222 2.87 14.38 -4.52
C GLU A 222 3.53 13.02 -4.26
N LEU A 223 2.76 11.93 -4.26
CA LEU A 223 3.30 10.60 -4.02
C LEU A 223 3.76 9.91 -5.32
N SER A 224 3.12 10.19 -6.46
CA SER A 224 3.49 9.54 -7.73
C SER A 224 4.61 10.26 -8.48
N LEU A 225 4.80 11.57 -8.28
CA LEU A 225 5.82 12.34 -9.00
C LEU A 225 7.01 12.67 -8.11
N HIS A 226 8.22 12.53 -8.65
CA HIS A 226 9.46 12.94 -8.01
C HIS A 226 10.44 13.50 -9.04
N ALA A 227 11.57 14.04 -8.60
CA ALA A 227 12.55 14.66 -9.50
C ALA A 227 13.07 13.70 -10.59
N GLY A 228 13.18 12.41 -10.25
CA GLY A 228 13.64 11.33 -11.14
C GLY A 228 12.58 10.77 -12.11
N GLY A 229 11.31 11.19 -12.01
CA GLY A 229 10.24 10.70 -12.87
C GLY A 229 8.93 10.44 -12.13
N SER A 230 8.16 9.47 -12.62
CA SER A 230 6.91 9.01 -12.02
C SER A 230 7.07 7.61 -11.45
N LEU A 231 6.46 7.35 -10.30
CA LEU A 231 6.28 6.00 -9.78
C LEU A 231 5.08 5.32 -10.45
N PRO A 232 5.13 4.00 -10.69
CA PRO A 232 3.98 3.25 -11.17
C PRO A 232 2.87 3.22 -10.12
N MET A 233 1.64 3.10 -10.58
CA MET A 233 0.46 3.08 -9.72
C MET A 233 -0.43 1.87 -10.01
N VAL A 234 -0.96 1.24 -8.97
CA VAL A 234 -1.97 0.18 -9.08
C VAL A 234 -3.30 0.68 -8.53
N ALA A 235 -4.36 0.53 -9.31
CA ALA A 235 -5.72 0.96 -9.00
C ALA A 235 -6.59 -0.24 -8.62
N PHE A 236 -6.85 -0.39 -7.33
CA PHE A 236 -7.50 -1.56 -6.76
C PHE A 236 -9.02 -1.39 -6.65
N GLY A 237 -9.77 -2.30 -7.26
CA GLY A 237 -11.22 -2.34 -7.07
C GLY A 237 -12.02 -1.43 -8.01
N ALA A 238 -13.33 -1.62 -8.02
CA ALA A 238 -14.21 -0.89 -8.93
C ALA A 238 -14.42 0.59 -8.54
N PRO A 239 -14.57 0.95 -7.25
CA PRO A 239 -14.69 2.34 -6.82
C PRO A 239 -13.48 3.18 -7.24
N VAL A 240 -12.26 2.68 -7.02
CA VAL A 240 -11.02 3.39 -7.40
C VAL A 240 -10.92 3.57 -8.91
N ARG A 241 -11.19 2.54 -9.71
CA ARG A 241 -11.14 2.66 -11.19
C ARG A 241 -12.20 3.63 -11.71
N SER A 242 -13.36 3.70 -11.06
CA SER A 242 -14.40 4.68 -11.36
C SER A 242 -13.97 6.10 -10.99
N TRP A 243 -13.31 6.25 -9.84
CA TRP A 243 -12.71 7.51 -9.42
C TRP A 243 -11.65 8.01 -10.40
N ILE A 244 -10.77 7.14 -10.91
CA ILE A 244 -9.79 7.51 -11.95
C ILE A 244 -10.47 8.03 -13.21
N LYS A 245 -11.56 7.38 -13.65
CA LYS A 245 -12.35 7.85 -14.79
C LYS A 245 -12.95 9.22 -14.53
N GLN A 246 -13.46 9.46 -13.33
CA GLN A 246 -14.05 10.73 -12.95
C GLN A 246 -13.00 11.86 -12.92
N GLN A 247 -11.83 11.63 -12.33
CA GLN A 247 -10.83 12.68 -12.12
C GLN A 247 -9.91 12.91 -13.32
N TYR A 248 -9.60 11.85 -14.07
CA TYR A 248 -8.60 11.90 -15.15
C TYR A 248 -9.15 11.50 -16.53
N GLY A 249 -10.43 11.14 -16.62
CA GLY A 249 -11.08 10.72 -17.87
C GLY A 249 -10.62 9.35 -18.39
N GLN A 250 -9.80 8.61 -17.63
CA GLN A 250 -9.22 7.35 -18.06
C GLN A 250 -10.07 6.16 -17.62
N THR A 251 -10.35 5.23 -18.54
CA THR A 251 -10.96 3.95 -18.18
C THR A 251 -9.88 2.91 -17.95
N VAL A 252 -9.89 2.29 -16.78
CA VAL A 252 -8.93 1.25 -16.39
C VAL A 252 -9.70 0.02 -15.94
N ASN A 253 -9.55 -1.08 -16.64
CA ASN A 253 -10.07 -2.41 -16.30
C ASN A 253 -8.98 -3.25 -15.60
N VAL A 254 -9.37 -4.37 -14.98
CA VAL A 254 -8.43 -5.36 -14.42
C VAL A 254 -7.45 -5.83 -15.51
N LEU A 255 -6.16 -5.80 -15.20
CA LEU A 255 -5.06 -6.10 -16.11
C LEU A 255 -5.06 -5.26 -17.40
N SER A 256 -5.46 -3.99 -17.28
CA SER A 256 -5.27 -3.01 -18.34
C SER A 256 -4.54 -1.78 -17.83
N LEU A 257 -3.82 -1.13 -18.74
CA LEU A 257 -3.03 0.04 -18.46
C LEU A 257 -3.74 1.31 -18.92
N ALA A 258 -3.55 2.38 -18.15
CA ALA A 258 -3.88 3.73 -18.55
C ALA A 258 -2.73 4.68 -18.18
N GLN A 259 -2.81 5.92 -18.69
CA GLN A 259 -1.92 6.99 -18.27
C GLN A 259 -2.76 8.16 -17.75
N ILE A 260 -2.47 8.58 -16.52
CA ILE A 260 -3.05 9.80 -15.94
C ILE A 260 -2.02 10.92 -15.97
N SER A 261 -2.48 12.18 -15.91
CA SER A 261 -1.60 13.35 -15.83
C SER A 261 -1.89 14.16 -14.56
N PRO A 262 -1.20 13.88 -13.44
CA PRO A 262 -1.39 14.61 -12.18
C PRO A 262 -0.82 16.03 -12.20
N ALA A 263 0.05 16.34 -13.17
CA ALA A 263 0.62 17.67 -13.38
C ALA A 263 0.93 17.85 -14.88
N ALA A 264 0.86 19.10 -15.35
CA ALA A 264 1.11 19.43 -16.75
C ALA A 264 2.47 18.86 -17.23
N GLY A 265 2.45 18.13 -18.35
CA GLY A 265 3.64 17.53 -18.95
C GLY A 265 4.22 16.34 -18.15
N LYS A 266 3.53 15.84 -17.13
CA LYS A 266 3.92 14.65 -16.35
C LYS A 266 2.82 13.60 -16.44
N THR A 267 3.23 12.35 -16.61
CA THR A 267 2.33 11.20 -16.73
C THR A 267 2.69 10.12 -15.74
N VAL A 268 1.69 9.34 -15.31
CA VAL A 268 1.86 8.18 -14.44
C VAL A 268 1.21 6.98 -15.12
N SER A 269 1.95 5.87 -15.18
CA SER A 269 1.39 4.59 -15.65
C SER A 269 0.55 3.97 -14.55
N VAL A 270 -0.70 3.67 -14.86
CA VAL A 270 -1.67 3.06 -13.94
C VAL A 270 -2.07 1.69 -14.44
N LEU A 271 -1.97 0.67 -13.59
CA LEU A 271 -2.52 -0.66 -13.82
C LEU A 271 -3.83 -0.83 -13.03
N GLY A 272 -4.90 -1.27 -13.68
CA GLY A 272 -6.11 -1.71 -12.97
C GLY A 272 -5.94 -3.11 -12.41
N ALA A 273 -6.34 -3.32 -11.16
CA ALA A 273 -6.30 -4.62 -10.47
C ALA A 273 -7.65 -4.91 -9.79
N ASN A 274 -7.87 -6.18 -9.42
CA ASN A 274 -8.93 -6.52 -8.47
C ASN A 274 -8.58 -5.90 -7.12
N HIS A 275 -9.57 -5.55 -6.29
CA HIS A 275 -9.28 -5.26 -4.89
C HIS A 275 -8.62 -6.49 -4.24
N PRO A 276 -7.56 -6.36 -3.41
CA PRO A 276 -6.84 -7.54 -2.90
C PRO A 276 -7.74 -8.51 -2.13
N SER A 277 -8.79 -8.01 -1.48
CA SER A 277 -9.78 -8.83 -0.75
C SER A 277 -10.84 -9.49 -1.62
N TYR A 278 -10.95 -9.11 -2.90
CA TYR A 278 -11.96 -9.65 -3.81
C TYR A 278 -11.81 -11.17 -3.98
N ILE A 279 -10.61 -11.72 -3.80
CA ILE A 279 -10.39 -13.16 -3.94
C ILE A 279 -11.23 -13.99 -2.96
N TRP A 280 -11.46 -13.51 -1.74
CA TRP A 280 -12.24 -14.26 -0.75
C TRP A 280 -13.71 -14.31 -1.14
N TYR A 281 -14.24 -13.22 -1.72
CA TYR A 281 -15.58 -13.21 -2.28
C TYR A 281 -15.69 -14.08 -3.53
N ALA A 282 -14.74 -13.96 -4.45
CA ALA A 282 -14.72 -14.72 -5.70
C ALA A 282 -14.53 -16.22 -5.46
N ALA A 283 -13.87 -16.61 -4.37
CA ALA A 283 -13.64 -17.99 -3.99
C ALA A 283 -14.67 -18.53 -2.98
N ASP A 284 -15.65 -17.76 -2.53
CA ASP A 284 -16.66 -18.26 -1.59
C ASP A 284 -17.69 -19.14 -2.32
N PRO A 285 -17.88 -20.43 -1.95
CA PRO A 285 -18.94 -21.26 -2.50
C PRO A 285 -20.34 -20.67 -2.34
N ALA A 286 -20.61 -19.88 -1.29
CA ALA A 286 -21.90 -19.21 -1.09
C ALA A 286 -22.23 -18.23 -2.23
N THR A 287 -21.21 -17.65 -2.87
CA THR A 287 -21.35 -16.79 -4.06
C THR A 287 -21.84 -17.55 -5.30
N TYR A 288 -21.79 -18.89 -5.30
CA TYR A 288 -22.14 -19.76 -6.42
C TYR A 288 -23.10 -20.89 -6.03
N ASP A 289 -24.11 -20.60 -5.22
CA ASP A 289 -25.14 -21.57 -4.78
C ASP A 289 -24.56 -22.81 -4.06
N GLY A 290 -23.45 -22.62 -3.33
CA GLY A 290 -22.73 -23.69 -2.64
C GLY A 290 -21.79 -24.51 -3.54
N ASN A 291 -21.60 -24.11 -4.81
CA ASN A 291 -20.75 -24.84 -5.74
C ASN A 291 -19.27 -24.48 -5.57
N GLU A 292 -18.56 -25.30 -4.79
CA GLU A 292 -17.12 -25.13 -4.54
C GLU A 292 -16.28 -25.16 -5.84
N GLN A 293 -16.61 -26.02 -6.81
CA GLN A 293 -15.84 -26.10 -8.05
C GLN A 293 -15.89 -24.80 -8.87
N LYS A 294 -17.06 -24.15 -8.94
CA LYS A 294 -17.21 -22.84 -9.59
C LYS A 294 -16.49 -21.75 -8.82
N ALA A 295 -16.54 -21.79 -7.49
CA ALA A 295 -15.83 -20.84 -6.63
C ALA A 295 -14.30 -21.01 -6.76
N ASP A 296 -13.80 -22.25 -6.82
CA ASP A 296 -12.40 -22.55 -7.11
C ASP A 296 -11.98 -22.03 -8.49
N GLU A 297 -12.82 -22.20 -9.52
CA GLU A 297 -12.54 -21.67 -10.85
C GLU A 297 -12.39 -20.13 -10.85
N ALA A 298 -13.32 -19.43 -10.21
CA ALA A 298 -13.28 -17.98 -10.09
C ALA A 298 -12.07 -17.52 -9.25
N GLY A 299 -11.81 -18.18 -8.12
CA GLY A 299 -10.67 -17.90 -7.25
C GLY A 299 -9.33 -18.10 -7.95
N LEU A 300 -9.17 -19.17 -8.75
CA LEU A 300 -7.97 -19.42 -9.55
C LEU A 300 -7.73 -18.31 -10.60
N LYS A 301 -8.79 -17.86 -11.27
CA LYS A 301 -8.72 -16.74 -12.23
C LYS A 301 -8.31 -15.43 -11.54
N VAL A 302 -8.91 -15.11 -10.40
CA VAL A 302 -8.53 -13.93 -9.61
C VAL A 302 -7.09 -14.03 -9.11
N MET A 303 -6.66 -15.19 -8.61
CA MET A 303 -5.26 -15.40 -8.19
C MET A 303 -4.28 -15.14 -9.34
N GLY A 304 -4.56 -15.68 -10.53
CA GLY A 304 -3.72 -15.44 -11.72
C GLY A 304 -3.69 -13.98 -12.15
N GLN A 305 -4.78 -13.24 -11.96
CA GLN A 305 -4.83 -11.81 -12.22
C GLN A 305 -4.00 -11.02 -11.19
N ASP A 306 -4.19 -11.30 -9.91
CA ASP A 306 -3.52 -10.57 -8.84
C ASP A 306 -2.00 -10.81 -8.84
N LEU A 307 -1.55 -12.06 -9.06
CA LEU A 307 -0.13 -12.37 -9.24
C LEU A 307 0.47 -11.64 -10.45
N SER A 308 -0.29 -11.50 -11.53
CA SER A 308 0.15 -10.75 -12.72
C SER A 308 0.26 -9.25 -12.46
N ALA A 309 -0.65 -8.68 -11.66
CA ALA A 309 -0.62 -7.28 -11.29
C ALA A 309 0.49 -6.97 -10.27
N ALA A 310 0.67 -7.81 -9.25
CA ALA A 310 1.78 -7.71 -8.30
C ALA A 310 3.15 -7.86 -9.01
N CYS A 311 3.26 -8.77 -9.99
CA CYS A 311 4.43 -8.88 -10.86
C CYS A 311 4.74 -7.57 -11.59
N TRP A 312 3.72 -6.94 -12.17
CA TRP A 312 3.89 -5.68 -12.88
C TRP A 312 4.34 -4.57 -11.95
N GLN A 313 3.72 -4.46 -10.77
CA GLN A 313 4.09 -3.48 -9.75
C GLN A 313 5.54 -3.68 -9.27
N ALA A 314 5.92 -4.92 -8.94
CA ALA A 314 7.27 -5.29 -8.55
C ALA A 314 8.29 -4.90 -9.64
N GLY A 315 8.04 -5.30 -10.89
CA GLY A 315 8.94 -5.00 -12.00
C GLY A 315 9.06 -3.51 -12.32
N MET A 316 7.94 -2.77 -12.34
CA MET A 316 7.95 -1.32 -12.57
C MET A 316 8.61 -0.58 -11.41
N GLY A 317 8.39 -0.99 -10.16
CA GLY A 317 9.00 -0.35 -8.99
C GLY A 317 10.50 -0.60 -8.87
N GLN A 318 10.97 -1.77 -9.29
CA GLN A 318 12.40 -2.07 -9.38
C GLN A 318 13.09 -1.34 -10.55
N LYS A 319 12.40 -1.23 -11.70
CA LYS A 319 12.92 -0.65 -12.94
C LYS A 319 11.91 0.31 -13.57
N PRO A 320 11.79 1.55 -13.06
CA PRO A 320 10.77 2.51 -13.51
C PRO A 320 10.83 2.89 -14.99
N ALA A 321 11.99 2.71 -15.64
CA ALA A 321 12.17 2.96 -17.06
C ALA A 321 11.68 1.81 -17.98
N SER A 322 11.18 0.72 -17.42
CA SER A 322 10.67 -0.41 -18.21
C SER A 322 9.41 -0.02 -18.99
N ASP A 323 9.19 -0.64 -20.16
CA ASP A 323 7.94 -0.47 -20.89
C ASP A 323 6.79 -1.18 -20.14
N PRO A 324 5.74 -0.45 -19.72
CA PRO A 324 4.68 -1.01 -18.88
C PRO A 324 3.84 -2.06 -19.63
N ASN A 325 3.64 -1.91 -20.94
CA ASN A 325 2.86 -2.85 -21.75
C ASN A 325 3.60 -4.17 -21.96
N VAL A 326 4.91 -4.08 -22.26
CA VAL A 326 5.76 -5.26 -22.41
C VAL A 326 5.83 -6.02 -21.09
N LEU A 327 6.05 -5.32 -19.98
CA LEU A 327 6.12 -5.94 -18.66
C LEU A 327 4.80 -6.60 -18.26
N LEU A 328 3.65 -5.94 -18.47
CA LEU A 328 2.35 -6.53 -18.14
C LEU A 328 2.10 -7.81 -18.92
N LYS A 329 2.37 -7.82 -20.23
CA LYS A 329 2.25 -9.02 -21.07
C LYS A 329 3.15 -10.15 -20.58
N ALA A 330 4.38 -9.82 -20.19
CA ALA A 330 5.32 -10.80 -19.64
C ALA A 330 4.80 -11.38 -18.31
N CYS A 331 4.29 -10.54 -17.40
CA CYS A 331 3.72 -10.97 -16.13
C CYS A 331 2.48 -11.86 -16.29
N MET A 332 1.56 -11.49 -17.19
CA MET A 332 0.41 -12.33 -17.54
C MET A 332 0.84 -13.68 -18.12
N ASN A 333 1.86 -13.69 -18.99
CA ASN A 333 2.39 -14.95 -19.52
C ASN A 333 3.02 -15.81 -18.42
N THR A 334 3.79 -15.19 -17.51
CA THR A 334 4.40 -15.89 -16.39
C THR A 334 3.35 -16.58 -15.55
N TRP A 335 2.35 -15.88 -15.04
CA TRP A 335 1.44 -16.45 -14.03
C TRP A 335 0.27 -17.23 -14.64
N GLN A 336 -0.27 -16.80 -15.78
CA GLN A 336 -1.46 -17.40 -16.36
C GLN A 336 -1.15 -18.47 -17.42
N VAL A 337 0.13 -18.65 -17.79
CA VAL A 337 0.55 -19.65 -18.78
C VAL A 337 1.68 -20.52 -18.24
N THR A 338 2.85 -19.95 -17.98
CA THR A 338 4.07 -20.71 -17.67
C THR A 338 4.04 -21.29 -16.25
N ARG A 339 3.55 -20.52 -15.27
CA ARG A 339 3.50 -20.86 -13.83
C ARG A 339 2.07 -21.04 -13.32
N LYS A 340 1.16 -21.49 -14.18
CA LYS A 340 -0.24 -21.74 -13.80
C LYS A 340 -0.40 -22.81 -12.71
N GLU A 341 0.52 -23.77 -12.64
CA GLU A 341 0.54 -24.76 -11.56
C GLU A 341 0.91 -24.11 -10.21
N GLN A 342 1.91 -23.23 -10.18
CA GLN A 342 2.23 -22.45 -8.98
C GLN A 342 1.09 -21.50 -8.59
N THR A 343 0.41 -20.88 -9.58
CA THR A 343 -0.81 -20.07 -9.32
C THR A 343 -1.87 -20.90 -8.60
N CYS A 344 -2.04 -22.16 -9.00
CA CYS A 344 -2.95 -23.09 -8.37
C CYS A 344 -2.56 -23.42 -6.93
N GLU A 345 -1.29 -23.76 -6.70
CA GLU A 345 -0.78 -24.08 -5.38
C GLU A 345 -0.91 -22.90 -4.41
N LEU A 346 -0.57 -21.69 -4.86
CA LEU A 346 -0.73 -20.46 -4.08
C LEU A 346 -2.19 -20.20 -3.75
N PHE A 347 -3.12 -20.40 -4.69
CA PHE A 347 -4.56 -20.28 -4.42
C PHE A 347 -5.02 -21.26 -3.32
N TYR A 348 -4.72 -22.55 -3.47
CA TYR A 348 -5.22 -23.54 -2.53
C TYR A 348 -4.55 -23.45 -1.15
N THR A 349 -3.29 -23.04 -1.07
CA THR A 349 -2.61 -22.84 0.21
C THR A 349 -3.08 -21.58 0.92
N SER A 350 -3.17 -20.44 0.22
CA SER A 350 -3.48 -19.14 0.85
C SER A 350 -4.97 -18.84 1.01
N VAL A 351 -5.84 -19.41 0.15
CA VAL A 351 -7.28 -19.11 0.16
C VAL A 351 -8.10 -20.27 0.71
N ARG A 352 -7.73 -21.52 0.39
CA ARG A 352 -8.40 -22.73 0.89
C ARG A 352 -7.73 -23.33 2.13
N ASN A 353 -6.60 -22.78 2.57
CA ASN A 353 -5.84 -23.26 3.74
C ASN A 353 -5.44 -24.74 3.64
N LEU A 354 -5.21 -25.24 2.42
CA LEU A 354 -4.68 -26.59 2.20
C LEU A 354 -3.18 -26.62 2.53
N THR A 355 -2.67 -27.77 2.97
CA THR A 355 -1.22 -27.98 3.05
C THR A 355 -0.62 -28.00 1.64
N PRO A 356 0.70 -27.75 1.49
CA PRO A 356 1.36 -27.83 0.18
C PRO A 356 1.09 -29.14 -0.58
N ASP A 357 1.14 -30.28 0.11
CA ASP A 357 0.87 -31.59 -0.49
C ASP A 357 -0.59 -31.73 -0.96
N GLN A 358 -1.55 -31.24 -0.16
CA GLN A 358 -2.97 -31.25 -0.51
C GLN A 358 -3.25 -30.32 -1.70
N ALA A 359 -2.64 -29.13 -1.72
CA ALA A 359 -2.75 -28.19 -2.82
C ALA A 359 -2.20 -28.79 -4.11
N ASN A 360 -1.00 -29.38 -4.07
CA ASN A 360 -0.39 -30.05 -5.23
C ASN A 360 -1.29 -31.19 -5.76
N ALA A 361 -1.82 -32.04 -4.86
CA ALA A 361 -2.74 -33.10 -5.22
C ALA A 361 -4.03 -32.57 -5.88
N LYS A 362 -4.62 -31.49 -5.34
CA LYS A 362 -5.82 -30.84 -5.91
C LYS A 362 -5.52 -30.22 -7.28
N CYS A 363 -4.34 -29.61 -7.45
CA CYS A 363 -3.87 -29.04 -8.72
C CYS A 363 -3.59 -30.11 -9.79
N ALA A 364 -3.24 -31.33 -9.39
CA ALA A 364 -2.98 -32.44 -10.30
C ALA A 364 -4.25 -33.07 -10.91
N THR A 365 -5.43 -32.79 -10.34
CA THR A 365 -6.70 -33.39 -10.80
C THR A 365 -7.09 -32.96 -12.21
N PRO A 366 -7.80 -33.81 -12.99
CA PRO A 366 -8.23 -33.45 -14.34
C PRO A 366 -9.11 -32.20 -14.41
N VAL A 367 -9.98 -32.00 -13.42
CA VAL A 367 -10.87 -30.84 -13.33
C VAL A 367 -10.07 -29.56 -13.17
N THR A 368 -9.18 -29.50 -12.18
CA THR A 368 -8.34 -28.31 -11.95
C THR A 368 -7.44 -28.05 -13.16
N LYS A 369 -6.82 -29.07 -13.75
CA LYS A 369 -6.01 -28.92 -14.97
C LYS A 369 -6.78 -28.33 -16.15
N ALA A 370 -8.07 -28.61 -16.26
CA ALA A 370 -8.93 -27.98 -17.26
C ALA A 370 -9.13 -26.49 -16.96
N GLN A 371 -9.44 -26.14 -15.71
CA GLN A 371 -9.60 -24.75 -15.26
C GLN A 371 -8.31 -23.93 -15.46
N LEU A 372 -7.13 -24.51 -15.19
CA LEU A 372 -5.84 -23.82 -15.38
C LEU A 372 -5.54 -23.49 -16.86
N LYS A 373 -6.16 -24.15 -17.82
CA LYS A 373 -6.03 -23.79 -19.24
C LYS A 373 -6.83 -22.53 -19.59
N GLN A 374 -7.76 -22.12 -18.73
CA GLN A 374 -8.73 -21.05 -18.94
C GLN A 374 -8.48 -19.83 -18.01
N LEU A 375 -7.30 -19.70 -17.41
CA LEU A 375 -6.99 -18.59 -16.48
C LEU A 375 -7.13 -17.19 -17.12
N LYS A 376 -7.01 -17.10 -18.45
CA LYS A 376 -7.16 -15.85 -19.21
C LYS A 376 -8.62 -15.52 -19.54
N ASP A 377 -9.51 -16.49 -19.40
CA ASP A 377 -10.91 -16.33 -19.75
C ASP A 377 -11.65 -15.60 -18.62
N ALA A 378 -12.84 -15.06 -18.93
CA ALA A 378 -13.67 -14.40 -17.95
C ALA A 378 -14.00 -15.35 -16.77
N ALA A 379 -14.03 -14.81 -15.55
CA ALA A 379 -14.48 -15.56 -14.39
C ALA A 379 -15.96 -15.97 -14.52
N PRO A 380 -16.37 -17.11 -13.93
CA PRO A 380 -17.77 -17.45 -13.81
C PRO A 380 -18.59 -16.30 -13.22
N THR A 381 -19.81 -16.12 -13.72
CA THR A 381 -20.72 -15.10 -13.18
C THR A 381 -21.18 -15.52 -11.77
N PRO A 382 -21.00 -14.67 -10.75
CA PRO A 382 -21.47 -14.96 -9.40
C PRO A 382 -23.01 -14.87 -9.32
N ALA A 383 -23.60 -15.65 -8.41
CA ALA A 383 -25.04 -15.58 -8.09
C ALA A 383 -25.37 -14.38 -7.20
N LEU A 384 -24.39 -13.95 -6.38
CA LEU A 384 -24.48 -12.76 -5.54
C LEU A 384 -23.77 -11.57 -6.19
N THR A 385 -24.16 -10.35 -5.80
CA THR A 385 -23.44 -9.13 -6.21
C THR A 385 -22.23 -8.93 -5.32
N ALA A 386 -21.06 -8.64 -5.93
CA ALA A 386 -19.85 -8.36 -5.19
C ALA A 386 -20.02 -7.12 -4.28
N PRO A 387 -19.44 -7.12 -3.07
CA PRO A 387 -19.37 -5.91 -2.27
C PRO A 387 -18.61 -4.80 -3.02
N ALA A 388 -18.87 -3.54 -2.63
CA ALA A 388 -18.14 -2.38 -3.16
C ALA A 388 -16.70 -2.37 -2.63
N LEU A 389 -15.82 -3.12 -3.32
CA LEU A 389 -14.40 -3.30 -3.03
C LEU A 389 -13.53 -2.54 -4.03
#